data_AF-A0A957QJA1-F1
#
_entry.id   AF-A0A957QJA1-F1
#
_cell.length_a   1.000
_cell.length_b   1.000
_cell.length_c   1.000
_cell.angle_alpha   90.00
_cell.angle_beta   90.00
_cell.angle_gamma   90.00
#
_symmetry.space_group_name_H-M   'P 1'
#
loop_
_entity.id
_entity.type
_entity.pdbx_description
1 polymer ?
#
loop_
_entity_poly.entity_id
_entity_poly.type
_entity_poly.pdbx_seq_one_letter_code
_entity_poly.pdbx_strand_id
1 'polypeptide(L)'
;MTRTLAEIVQEKPFTEFADWWPVGANFTSFMSNAIYPEWHALAGNDGQHDAVIRYLAHYLKTVYGRDPRPGLLVDFIAGEGSEPLQSGEFDALSYAFYRAAFELIEAHPAAYEGSVAQERRLFTKRVGSRFFAQVETHLRLDLPAALKTPADLDQLKKAIDTVGNFLTREGYLRDHFAFTFDVQARQGDHEIKQTEGDLLANLAYRELAHALYVMGYPIILPSAVYLYNTIGEAQHHSSRTIEELFARVG
;
A
#
# COMPACT_ATOMS: atom_id res chain seq x y z
N MET A 1 8.58 -24.07 -3.84
CA MET A 1 7.70 -24.55 -2.77
C MET A 1 7.09 -23.33 -2.11
N THR A 2 5.77 -23.26 -2.06
CA THR A 2 5.05 -22.18 -1.36
C THR A 2 5.13 -22.47 0.15
N ARG A 3 5.69 -21.56 0.93
CA ARG A 3 5.79 -21.69 2.38
C ARG A 3 4.45 -21.35 3.03
N THR A 4 4.15 -21.98 4.15
CA THR A 4 2.96 -21.67 4.96
C THR A 4 3.16 -20.36 5.74
N LEU A 5 2.06 -19.70 6.12
CA LEU A 5 2.12 -18.47 6.91
C LEU A 5 2.86 -18.69 8.24
N ALA A 6 2.58 -19.81 8.92
CA ALA A 6 3.20 -20.13 10.21
C ALA A 6 4.73 -20.28 10.11
N GLU A 7 5.23 -20.95 9.08
CA GLU A 7 6.68 -21.09 8.84
C GLU A 7 7.35 -19.71 8.66
N ILE A 8 6.75 -18.83 7.87
CA ILE A 8 7.33 -17.50 7.59
C ILE A 8 7.27 -16.59 8.83
N VAL A 9 6.19 -16.65 9.60
CA VAL A 9 6.06 -15.90 10.86
C VAL A 9 7.13 -16.37 11.87
N GLN A 10 7.39 -17.68 11.94
CA GLN A 10 8.45 -18.20 12.80
C GLN A 10 9.84 -17.72 12.35
N GLU A 11 10.11 -17.65 11.05
CA GLU A 11 11.36 -17.12 10.51
C GLU A 11 11.49 -15.59 10.70
N LYS A 12 10.37 -14.86 10.61
CA LYS A 12 10.36 -13.39 10.59
C LYS A 12 9.11 -12.83 11.30
N PRO A 13 9.11 -12.79 12.65
CA PRO A 13 7.91 -12.51 13.44
C PRO A 13 7.47 -11.04 13.50
N PHE A 14 8.29 -10.09 13.02
CA PHE A 14 8.00 -8.64 13.07
C PHE A 14 7.48 -8.16 14.44
N THR A 15 8.20 -8.51 15.51
CA THR A 15 7.81 -8.24 16.90
C THR A 15 7.56 -6.76 17.18
N GLU A 16 8.15 -5.86 16.41
CA GLU A 16 7.93 -4.43 16.49
C GLU A 16 6.49 -3.98 16.11
N PHE A 17 5.69 -4.86 15.51
CA PHE A 17 4.27 -4.66 15.18
C PHE A 17 3.31 -5.36 16.15
N ALA A 18 3.82 -6.03 17.20
CA ALA A 18 2.98 -6.75 18.16
C ALA A 18 2.05 -5.82 18.96
N ASP A 19 2.52 -4.61 19.25
CA ASP A 19 1.72 -3.56 19.88
C ASP A 19 0.86 -2.85 18.83
N TRP A 20 -0.44 -2.84 19.06
CA TRP A 20 -1.39 -2.24 18.15
C TRP A 20 -1.64 -0.77 18.53
N TRP A 21 -1.91 0.06 17.52
CA TRP A 21 -2.28 1.45 17.68
C TRP A 21 -3.54 1.78 16.87
N PRO A 22 -4.30 2.82 17.25
CA PRO A 22 -5.49 3.21 16.50
C PRO A 22 -5.11 3.78 15.13
N VAL A 23 -5.88 3.39 14.13
CA VAL A 23 -5.83 3.91 12.76
C VAL A 23 -6.90 4.98 12.59
N GLY A 24 -6.55 6.06 11.92
CA GLY A 24 -7.42 7.20 11.69
C GLY A 24 -8.60 6.86 10.78
N ALA A 25 -9.76 7.45 11.09
CA ALA A 25 -11.01 7.14 10.40
C ALA A 25 -10.99 7.51 8.91
N ASN A 26 -10.28 8.59 8.52
CA ASN A 26 -10.19 8.96 7.11
C ASN A 26 -9.40 7.90 6.35
N PHE A 27 -8.26 7.47 6.87
CA PHE A 27 -7.48 6.40 6.25
C PHE A 27 -8.28 5.10 6.15
N THR A 28 -8.94 4.67 7.24
CA THR A 28 -9.76 3.45 7.24
C THR A 28 -10.87 3.52 6.19
N SER A 29 -11.62 4.62 6.13
CA SER A 29 -12.67 4.83 5.15
C SER A 29 -12.13 4.81 3.71
N PHE A 30 -11.02 5.51 3.45
CA PHE A 30 -10.42 5.56 2.11
C PHE A 30 -9.93 4.20 1.65
N MET A 31 -9.29 3.44 2.55
CA MET A 31 -8.82 2.09 2.26
C MET A 31 -9.95 1.10 2.05
N SER A 32 -11.05 1.22 2.81
CA SER A 32 -12.25 0.41 2.57
C SER A 32 -12.82 0.67 1.18
N ASN A 33 -13.05 1.94 0.84
CA ASN A 33 -13.57 2.39 -0.46
C ASN A 33 -12.62 2.05 -1.63
N ALA A 34 -11.35 1.77 -1.36
CA ALA A 34 -10.38 1.35 -2.34
C ALA A 34 -10.32 -0.17 -2.50
N ILE A 35 -10.15 -0.92 -1.40
CA ILE A 35 -9.95 -2.38 -1.40
C ILE A 35 -11.25 -3.11 -1.76
N TYR A 36 -12.33 -2.83 -1.04
CA TYR A 36 -13.53 -3.65 -1.10
C TYR A 36 -14.19 -3.62 -2.49
N PRO A 37 -14.41 -2.45 -3.12
CA PRO A 37 -14.99 -2.42 -4.47
C PRO A 37 -14.11 -3.07 -5.53
N GLU A 38 -12.78 -2.95 -5.43
CA GLU A 38 -11.86 -3.59 -6.38
C GLU A 38 -11.85 -5.11 -6.22
N TRP A 39 -11.88 -5.61 -4.97
CA TRP A 39 -12.00 -7.03 -4.70
C TRP A 39 -13.34 -7.57 -5.19
N HIS A 40 -14.44 -6.86 -4.89
CA HIS A 40 -15.79 -7.26 -5.27
C HIS A 40 -15.98 -7.33 -6.79
N ALA A 41 -15.31 -6.46 -7.55
CA ALA A 41 -15.40 -6.41 -9.00
C ALA A 41 -14.58 -7.50 -9.74
N LEU A 42 -13.81 -8.33 -9.03
CA LEU A 42 -13.00 -9.38 -9.66
C LEU A 42 -13.87 -10.45 -10.32
N ALA A 43 -13.37 -10.98 -11.45
CA ALA A 43 -14.06 -12.06 -12.17
C ALA A 43 -14.19 -13.30 -11.28
N GLY A 44 -15.38 -13.90 -11.29
CA GLY A 44 -15.69 -15.08 -10.47
C GLY A 44 -15.90 -14.79 -8.98
N ASN A 45 -15.89 -13.51 -8.57
CA ASN A 45 -16.32 -13.14 -7.22
C ASN A 45 -17.86 -13.11 -7.15
N ASP A 46 -18.42 -13.94 -6.28
CA ASP A 46 -19.86 -14.01 -6.01
C ASP A 46 -20.30 -13.07 -4.87
N GLY A 47 -19.37 -12.28 -4.34
CA GLY A 47 -19.58 -11.38 -3.21
C GLY A 47 -19.60 -12.06 -1.85
N GLN A 48 -19.34 -13.38 -1.77
CA GLN A 48 -19.29 -14.07 -0.50
C GLN A 48 -17.99 -13.76 0.25
N HIS A 49 -18.11 -13.50 1.55
CA HIS A 49 -16.99 -13.08 2.38
C HIS A 49 -16.22 -14.22 3.03
N ASP A 50 -16.63 -15.48 2.83
CA ASP A 50 -16.08 -16.64 3.56
C ASP A 50 -14.56 -16.76 3.43
N ALA A 51 -14.01 -16.54 2.24
CA ALA A 51 -12.56 -16.59 2.02
C ALA A 51 -11.83 -15.49 2.83
N VAL A 52 -12.36 -14.27 2.79
CA VAL A 52 -11.80 -13.12 3.53
C VAL A 52 -11.88 -13.38 5.04
N ILE A 53 -13.03 -13.86 5.55
CA ILE A 53 -13.21 -14.19 6.97
C ILE A 53 -12.21 -15.26 7.42
N ARG A 54 -12.04 -16.33 6.64
CA ARG A 54 -11.06 -17.39 6.96
C ARG A 54 -9.64 -16.86 6.99
N TYR A 55 -9.23 -16.07 6.00
CA TYR A 55 -7.87 -15.50 5.97
C TYR A 55 -7.63 -14.49 7.07
N LEU A 56 -8.61 -13.64 7.38
CA LEU A 56 -8.55 -12.70 8.49
C LEU A 56 -8.34 -13.41 9.82
N ALA A 57 -9.18 -14.42 10.12
CA ALA A 57 -9.08 -15.19 11.36
C ALA A 57 -7.76 -15.97 11.45
N HIS A 58 -7.35 -16.62 10.36
CA HIS A 58 -6.08 -17.34 10.31
C HIS A 58 -4.88 -16.42 10.52
N TYR A 59 -4.89 -15.24 9.90
CA TYR A 59 -3.80 -14.27 10.00
C TYR A 59 -3.68 -13.71 11.41
N LEU A 60 -4.77 -13.20 11.99
CA LEU A 60 -4.78 -12.67 13.36
C LEU A 60 -4.31 -13.71 14.37
N LYS A 61 -4.75 -14.97 14.21
CA LYS A 61 -4.35 -16.04 15.11
C LYS A 61 -2.87 -16.37 14.99
N THR A 62 -2.35 -16.44 13.76
CA THR A 62 -0.98 -16.90 13.48
C THR A 62 0.05 -15.81 13.77
N VAL A 63 -0.23 -14.56 13.38
CA VAL A 63 0.72 -13.44 13.47
C VAL A 63 0.63 -12.76 14.82
N TYR A 64 -0.58 -12.51 15.31
CA TYR A 64 -0.80 -11.71 16.51
C TYR A 64 -1.28 -12.52 17.73
N GLY A 65 -1.59 -13.82 17.56
CA GLY A 65 -2.13 -14.64 18.64
C GLY A 65 -3.53 -14.23 19.09
N ARG A 66 -4.27 -13.47 18.27
CA ARG A 66 -5.57 -12.87 18.60
C ARG A 66 -6.68 -13.40 17.71
N ASP A 67 -7.91 -13.32 18.20
CA ASP A 67 -9.11 -13.61 17.41
C ASP A 67 -9.68 -12.30 16.84
N PRO A 68 -10.36 -12.32 15.68
CA PRO A 68 -11.00 -11.12 15.12
C PRO A 68 -12.10 -10.61 16.06
N ARG A 69 -12.16 -9.28 16.25
CA ARG A 69 -13.29 -8.68 16.94
C ARG A 69 -14.60 -8.94 16.19
N PRO A 70 -15.73 -9.16 16.89
CA PRO A 70 -17.02 -9.30 16.24
C PRO A 70 -17.32 -8.10 15.32
N GLY A 71 -17.81 -8.36 14.11
CA GLY A 71 -18.17 -7.31 13.17
C GLY A 71 -16.99 -6.64 12.44
N LEU A 72 -15.73 -6.98 12.72
CA LEU A 72 -14.54 -6.33 12.14
C LEU A 72 -14.62 -6.13 10.62
N LEU A 73 -14.97 -7.19 9.89
CA LEU A 73 -15.09 -7.13 8.43
C LEU A 73 -16.24 -6.22 7.98
N VAL A 74 -17.39 -6.29 8.67
CA VAL A 74 -18.58 -5.50 8.34
C VAL A 74 -18.31 -4.02 8.57
N ASP A 75 -17.71 -3.67 9.71
CA ASP A 75 -17.29 -2.30 10.03
C ASP A 75 -16.30 -1.77 9.00
N PHE A 76 -15.32 -2.59 8.62
CA PHE A 76 -14.36 -2.20 7.59
C PHE A 76 -15.07 -1.93 6.26
N ILE A 77 -15.90 -2.84 5.76
CA ILE A 77 -16.62 -2.67 4.49
C ILE A 77 -17.56 -1.45 4.52
N ALA A 78 -18.21 -1.18 5.65
CA ALA A 78 -19.04 0.00 5.81
C ALA A 78 -18.23 1.31 5.80
N GLY A 79 -16.91 1.24 6.03
CA GLY A 79 -16.03 2.40 6.16
C GLY A 79 -16.27 3.19 7.45
N GLU A 80 -17.09 2.66 8.35
CA GLU A 80 -17.56 3.29 9.59
C GLU A 80 -17.66 2.20 10.67
N GLY A 81 -17.01 2.43 11.81
CA GLY A 81 -17.03 1.53 12.96
C GLY A 81 -17.23 2.30 14.25
N SER A 82 -17.85 1.67 15.25
CA SER A 82 -18.06 2.27 16.57
C SER A 82 -16.76 2.43 17.36
N GLU A 83 -15.74 1.63 17.03
CA GLU A 83 -14.41 1.68 17.61
C GLU A 83 -13.36 1.94 16.52
N PRO A 84 -12.29 2.71 16.80
CA PRO A 84 -11.20 2.89 15.87
C PRO A 84 -10.55 1.55 15.48
N LEU A 85 -10.39 1.34 14.18
CA LEU A 85 -9.68 0.17 13.65
C LEU A 85 -8.25 0.15 14.20
N GLN A 86 -7.79 -1.00 14.69
CA GLN A 86 -6.42 -1.14 15.20
C GLN A 86 -5.45 -1.52 14.06
N SER A 87 -4.18 -1.13 14.19
CA SER A 87 -3.16 -1.37 13.15
C SER A 87 -3.04 -2.84 12.77
N GLY A 88 -2.97 -3.77 13.73
CA GLY A 88 -2.94 -5.20 13.42
C GLY A 88 -4.24 -5.75 12.83
N GLU A 89 -5.38 -5.11 13.08
CA GLU A 89 -6.64 -5.47 12.41
C GLU A 89 -6.63 -5.02 10.95
N PHE A 90 -6.14 -3.80 10.68
CA PHE A 90 -5.98 -3.30 9.31
C PHE A 90 -4.97 -4.15 8.52
N ASP A 91 -3.83 -4.49 9.13
CA ASP A 91 -2.82 -5.37 8.54
C ASP A 91 -3.43 -6.73 8.14
N ALA A 92 -4.23 -7.33 9.03
CA ALA A 92 -4.90 -8.60 8.78
C ALA A 92 -6.02 -8.50 7.72
N LEU A 93 -6.80 -7.42 7.72
CA LEU A 93 -7.81 -7.15 6.68
C LEU A 93 -7.13 -6.98 5.32
N SER A 94 -6.05 -6.21 5.25
CA SER A 94 -5.26 -6.04 4.03
C SER A 94 -4.73 -7.38 3.55
N TYR A 95 -4.16 -8.22 4.43
CA TYR A 95 -3.74 -9.58 4.06
C TYR A 95 -4.90 -10.38 3.47
N ALA A 96 -6.04 -10.42 4.17
CA ALA A 96 -7.17 -11.27 3.83
C ALA A 96 -7.79 -10.92 2.47
N PHE A 97 -8.02 -9.63 2.20
CA PHE A 97 -8.56 -9.16 0.93
C PHE A 97 -7.60 -9.43 -0.23
N TYR A 98 -6.31 -9.15 -0.06
CA TYR A 98 -5.32 -9.38 -1.12
C TYR A 98 -5.08 -10.86 -1.38
N ARG A 99 -5.03 -11.69 -0.34
CA ARG A 99 -4.96 -13.15 -0.47
C ARG A 99 -6.15 -13.66 -1.29
N ALA A 100 -7.37 -13.28 -0.91
CA ALA A 100 -8.60 -13.69 -1.60
C ALA A 100 -8.63 -13.18 -3.05
N ALA A 101 -8.25 -11.93 -3.28
CA ALA A 101 -8.15 -11.35 -4.63
C ALA A 101 -7.19 -12.13 -5.53
N PHE A 102 -6.00 -12.42 -5.02
CA PHE A 102 -4.94 -13.08 -5.79
C PHE A 102 -5.27 -14.54 -6.13
N GLU A 103 -6.01 -15.23 -5.27
CA GLU A 103 -6.53 -16.56 -5.54
C GLU A 103 -7.71 -16.53 -6.53
N LEU A 104 -8.61 -15.54 -6.44
CA LEU A 104 -9.67 -15.35 -7.43
C LEU A 104 -9.10 -15.10 -8.83
N ILE A 105 -8.06 -14.26 -8.94
CA ILE A 105 -7.36 -13.99 -10.20
C ILE A 105 -6.73 -15.28 -10.75
N GLU A 106 -6.07 -16.07 -9.89
CA GLU A 106 -5.43 -17.32 -10.29
C GLU A 106 -6.44 -18.40 -10.72
N ALA A 107 -7.63 -18.41 -10.12
CA ALA A 107 -8.70 -19.32 -10.46
C ALA A 107 -9.42 -18.96 -11.78
N HIS A 108 -9.33 -17.70 -12.23
CA HIS A 108 -10.04 -17.19 -13.41
C HIS A 108 -9.11 -16.53 -14.45
N PRO A 109 -8.02 -17.18 -14.89
CA PRO A 109 -7.04 -16.56 -15.78
C PRO A 109 -7.65 -16.18 -17.14
N ALA A 110 -8.68 -16.90 -17.60
CA ALA A 110 -9.37 -16.62 -18.87
C ALA A 110 -10.17 -15.31 -18.88
N ALA A 111 -10.40 -14.69 -17.71
CA ALA A 111 -11.08 -13.41 -17.61
C ALA A 111 -10.17 -12.21 -17.86
N TYR A 112 -8.86 -12.43 -18.04
CA TYR A 112 -7.85 -11.37 -18.13
C TYR A 112 -6.99 -11.54 -19.39
N GLU A 113 -6.62 -10.42 -20.02
CA GLU A 113 -5.76 -10.41 -21.21
C GLU A 113 -4.29 -10.70 -20.88
N GLY A 114 -3.86 -10.34 -19.67
CA GLY A 114 -2.48 -10.48 -19.19
C GLY A 114 -2.22 -11.77 -18.41
N SER A 115 -0.98 -11.93 -17.96
CA SER A 115 -0.62 -13.03 -17.04
C SER A 115 -1.25 -12.83 -15.65
N VAL A 116 -1.39 -13.92 -14.88
CA VAL A 116 -1.84 -13.85 -13.46
C VAL A 116 -1.00 -12.87 -12.64
N ALA A 117 0.32 -12.90 -12.81
CA ALA A 117 1.23 -11.97 -12.12
C ALA A 117 0.95 -10.50 -12.50
N GLN A 118 0.71 -10.25 -13.79
CA GLN A 118 0.35 -8.92 -14.27
C GLN A 118 -0.99 -8.46 -13.69
N GLU A 119 -2.01 -9.31 -13.65
CA GLU A 119 -3.31 -8.93 -13.12
C GLU A 119 -3.27 -8.69 -11.60
N ARG A 120 -2.52 -9.49 -10.84
CA ARG A 120 -2.27 -9.20 -9.40
C ARG A 120 -1.67 -7.81 -9.21
N ARG A 121 -0.69 -7.45 -10.05
CA ARG A 121 -0.10 -6.10 -10.04
C ARG A 121 -1.13 -5.03 -10.39
N LEU A 122 -1.96 -5.25 -11.42
CA LEU A 122 -3.01 -4.32 -11.82
C LEU A 122 -4.06 -4.12 -10.72
N PHE A 123 -4.48 -5.19 -10.03
CA PHE A 123 -5.33 -5.10 -8.85
C PHE A 123 -4.73 -4.17 -7.79
N THR A 124 -3.46 -4.38 -7.43
CA THR A 124 -2.78 -3.52 -6.44
C THR A 124 -2.75 -2.06 -6.89
N LYS A 125 -2.57 -1.81 -8.20
CA LYS A 125 -2.54 -0.47 -8.79
C LYS A 125 -3.91 0.21 -8.73
N ARG A 126 -4.99 -0.51 -9.07
CA ARG A 126 -6.35 0.04 -9.01
C ARG A 126 -6.73 0.44 -7.58
N VAL A 127 -6.41 -0.39 -6.59
CA VAL A 127 -6.61 -0.05 -5.17
C VAL A 127 -5.82 1.20 -4.79
N GLY A 128 -4.52 1.26 -5.12
CA GLY A 128 -3.68 2.42 -4.80
C GLY A 128 -4.16 3.71 -5.47
N SER A 129 -4.62 3.64 -6.72
CA SER A 129 -5.17 4.78 -7.46
C SER A 129 -6.46 5.31 -6.82
N ARG A 130 -7.37 4.42 -6.42
CA ARG A 130 -8.60 4.80 -5.69
C ARG A 130 -8.32 5.42 -4.33
N PHE A 131 -7.36 4.86 -3.59
CA PHE A 131 -6.94 5.43 -2.31
C PHE A 131 -6.35 6.83 -2.51
N PHE A 132 -5.41 6.98 -3.44
CA PHE A 132 -4.76 8.27 -3.70
C PHE A 132 -5.74 9.34 -4.18
N ALA A 133 -6.73 9.01 -5.02
CA ALA A 133 -7.76 9.97 -5.45
C ALA A 133 -8.57 10.54 -4.27
N GLN A 134 -8.85 9.73 -3.25
CA GLN A 134 -9.52 10.17 -2.02
C GLN A 134 -8.60 11.05 -1.16
N VAL A 135 -7.33 10.65 -1.01
CA VAL A 135 -6.32 11.44 -0.28
C VAL A 135 -6.11 12.80 -0.92
N GLU A 136 -5.93 12.84 -2.24
CA GLU A 136 -5.74 14.07 -3.00
C GLU A 136 -6.92 15.02 -2.83
N THR A 137 -8.15 14.50 -2.94
CA THR A 137 -9.38 15.28 -2.75
C THR A 137 -9.49 15.80 -1.31
N HIS A 138 -9.24 14.94 -0.32
CA HIS A 138 -9.33 15.27 1.10
C HIS A 138 -8.32 16.34 1.52
N LEU A 139 -7.06 16.19 1.08
CA LEU A 139 -5.97 17.10 1.41
C LEU A 139 -5.94 18.33 0.49
N ARG A 140 -6.73 18.34 -0.59
CA ARG A 140 -6.70 19.36 -1.64
C ARG A 140 -5.27 19.59 -2.14
N LEU A 141 -4.61 18.49 -2.49
CA LEU A 141 -3.20 18.54 -2.88
C LEU A 141 -3.03 19.46 -4.08
N ASP A 142 -2.15 20.45 -3.92
CA ASP A 142 -1.76 21.35 -4.97
C ASP A 142 -0.55 20.74 -5.70
N LEU A 143 -0.82 19.97 -6.75
CA LEU A 143 0.22 19.30 -7.55
C LEU A 143 0.59 20.14 -8.78
N PRO A 144 1.89 20.23 -9.13
CA PRO A 144 2.29 20.88 -10.37
C PRO A 144 1.80 20.10 -11.59
N ALA A 145 1.44 20.80 -12.67
CA ALA A 145 1.02 20.15 -13.92
C ALA A 145 2.18 19.46 -14.66
N ALA A 146 3.42 19.85 -14.37
CA ALA A 146 4.65 19.23 -14.87
C ALA A 146 5.84 19.60 -13.97
N LEU A 147 6.88 18.78 -13.91
CA LEU A 147 8.13 19.12 -13.22
C LEU A 147 9.13 19.82 -14.15
N LYS A 148 8.96 21.13 -14.37
CA LYS A 148 9.80 21.89 -15.32
C LYS A 148 10.62 22.99 -14.68
N THR A 149 10.17 23.52 -13.54
CA THR A 149 10.74 24.67 -12.87
C THR A 149 11.04 24.36 -11.41
N PRO A 150 11.94 25.13 -10.76
CA PRO A 150 12.17 24.99 -9.32
C PRO A 150 10.89 25.17 -8.49
N ALA A 151 9.98 26.04 -8.93
CA ALA A 151 8.68 26.23 -8.27
C ALA A 151 7.81 24.97 -8.33
N ASP A 152 7.83 24.24 -9.45
CA ASP A 152 7.10 22.97 -9.58
C ASP A 152 7.68 21.91 -8.62
N LEU A 153 9.01 21.84 -8.50
CA LEU A 153 9.66 20.92 -7.56
C LEU A 153 9.32 21.28 -6.11
N ASP A 154 9.32 22.55 -5.74
CA ASP A 154 8.91 23.01 -4.41
C ASP A 154 7.44 22.69 -4.11
N GLN A 155 6.57 22.82 -5.11
CA GLN A 155 5.16 22.46 -5.01
C GLN A 155 4.99 20.95 -4.80
N LEU A 156 5.70 20.12 -5.57
CA LEU A 156 5.74 18.67 -5.40
C LEU A 156 6.22 18.27 -3.99
N LYS A 157 7.32 18.86 -3.51
CA LYS A 157 7.89 18.59 -2.18
C LYS A 157 6.86 18.85 -1.07
N LYS A 158 6.14 19.98 -1.15
CA LYS A 158 5.06 20.30 -0.20
C LYS A 158 3.91 19.28 -0.27
N ALA A 159 3.55 18.81 -1.47
CA ALA A 159 2.51 17.80 -1.63
C ALA A 159 2.94 16.46 -1.01
N ILE A 160 4.18 16.03 -1.25
CA ILE A 160 4.81 14.84 -0.64
C ILE A 160 4.76 14.95 0.89
N ASP A 161 5.19 16.07 1.46
CA ASP A 161 5.17 16.29 2.91
C ASP A 161 3.74 16.26 3.47
N THR A 162 2.79 16.83 2.74
CA THR A 162 1.37 16.85 3.13
C THR A 162 0.79 15.44 3.16
N VAL A 163 1.10 14.59 2.17
CA VAL A 163 0.71 13.19 2.15
C VAL A 163 1.39 12.40 3.26
N GLY A 164 2.70 12.61 3.47
CA GLY A 164 3.45 11.96 4.55
C GLY A 164 2.86 12.25 5.93
N ASN A 165 2.60 13.53 6.21
CA ASN A 165 1.97 13.97 7.45
C ASN A 165 0.59 13.37 7.65
N PHE A 166 -0.22 13.25 6.59
CA PHE A 166 -1.50 12.55 6.65
C PHE A 166 -1.31 11.08 7.02
N LEU A 167 -0.43 10.35 6.32
CA LEU A 167 -0.20 8.93 6.55
C LEU A 167 0.34 8.63 7.96
N THR A 168 1.24 9.47 8.49
CA THR A 168 1.73 9.34 9.87
C THR A 168 0.64 9.66 10.88
N ARG A 169 -0.12 10.75 10.69
CA ARG A 169 -1.19 11.16 11.63
C ARG A 169 -2.33 10.15 11.68
N GLU A 170 -2.71 9.58 10.54
CA GLU A 170 -3.74 8.53 10.47
C GLU A 170 -3.21 7.16 10.92
N GLY A 171 -1.96 7.07 11.38
CA GLY A 171 -1.37 5.86 11.93
C GLY A 171 -0.91 4.85 10.89
N TYR A 172 -1.01 5.12 9.58
CA TYR A 172 -0.50 4.21 8.56
C TYR A 172 1.02 4.03 8.62
N LEU A 173 1.75 5.10 8.93
CA LEU A 173 3.19 5.09 9.16
C LEU A 173 3.47 5.33 10.63
N ARG A 174 4.44 4.60 11.18
CA ARG A 174 4.75 4.71 12.62
C ARG A 174 5.58 5.95 12.95
N ASP A 175 6.49 6.36 12.06
CA ASP A 175 7.49 7.38 12.36
C ASP A 175 7.64 8.43 11.26
N HIS A 176 8.10 8.08 10.04
CA HIS A 176 8.53 9.02 9.03
C HIS A 176 8.10 8.64 7.62
N PHE A 177 7.99 9.69 6.79
CA PHE A 177 7.77 9.65 5.35
C PHE A 177 8.60 10.77 4.76
N ALA A 178 9.63 10.44 3.99
CA ALA A 178 10.55 11.42 3.46
C ALA A 178 11.05 11.04 2.07
N PHE A 179 11.29 12.05 1.26
CA PHE A 179 12.01 11.94 0.01
C PHE A 179 13.29 12.76 0.09
N THR A 180 14.39 12.19 -0.37
CA THR A 180 15.60 12.95 -0.71
C THR A 180 15.86 12.89 -2.20
N PHE A 181 16.16 14.04 -2.78
CA PHE A 181 16.50 14.19 -4.20
C PHE A 181 18.01 14.27 -4.43
N ASP A 182 18.78 14.41 -3.34
CA ASP A 182 20.19 14.04 -3.29
C ASP A 182 20.29 12.52 -3.14
N VAL A 183 20.69 11.85 -4.21
CA VAL A 183 20.76 10.40 -4.29
C VAL A 183 22.21 9.99 -4.54
N GLN A 184 22.73 9.24 -3.58
CA GLN A 184 23.96 8.46 -3.75
C GLN A 184 23.64 7.00 -3.41
N ALA A 185 23.43 6.20 -4.44
CA ALA A 185 23.00 4.81 -4.30
C ALA A 185 23.72 3.92 -5.31
N ARG A 186 23.70 2.61 -5.05
CA ARG A 186 24.20 1.60 -5.98
C ARG A 186 23.10 0.59 -6.27
N GLN A 187 22.79 0.40 -7.55
CA GLN A 187 21.82 -0.59 -8.02
C GLN A 187 22.55 -1.62 -8.89
N GLY A 188 22.92 -2.75 -8.27
CA GLY A 188 23.81 -3.74 -8.90
C GLY A 188 25.20 -3.14 -9.14
N ASP A 189 25.60 -3.03 -10.41
CA ASP A 189 26.87 -2.43 -10.81
C ASP A 189 26.75 -0.95 -11.22
N HIS A 190 25.55 -0.39 -11.21
CA HIS A 190 25.32 1.01 -11.56
C HIS A 190 25.37 1.89 -10.31
N GLU A 191 26.27 2.86 -10.32
CA GLU A 191 26.27 3.96 -9.35
C GLU A 191 25.29 5.03 -9.83
N ILE A 192 24.36 5.40 -8.95
CA ILE A 192 23.43 6.50 -9.14
C ILE A 192 23.92 7.66 -8.28
N LYS A 193 24.30 8.74 -8.95
CA LYS A 193 24.72 9.98 -8.31
C LYS A 193 23.96 11.15 -8.91
N GLN A 194 23.14 11.80 -8.10
CA GLN A 194 22.33 12.96 -8.46
C GLN A 194 22.27 13.89 -7.26
N THR A 195 22.41 15.20 -7.46
CA THR A 195 22.03 16.20 -6.47
C THR A 195 20.62 16.72 -6.73
N GLU A 196 19.95 17.29 -5.73
CA GLU A 196 18.63 17.91 -5.93
C GLU A 196 18.68 18.98 -7.05
N GLY A 197 19.77 19.75 -7.13
CA GLY A 197 19.97 20.77 -8.16
C GLY A 197 20.06 20.21 -9.59
N ASP A 198 20.42 18.94 -9.76
CA ASP A 198 20.50 18.28 -11.06
C ASP A 198 19.15 17.74 -11.54
N LEU A 199 18.14 17.65 -10.66
CA LEU A 199 16.90 16.91 -10.92
C LEU A 199 16.18 17.39 -12.18
N LEU A 200 15.89 18.70 -12.27
CA LEU A 200 15.14 19.27 -13.39
C LEU A 200 15.93 19.19 -14.70
N ALA A 201 17.26 19.36 -14.63
CA ALA A 201 18.12 19.20 -15.79
C ALA A 201 18.13 17.73 -16.26
N ASN A 202 18.22 16.77 -15.35
CA ASN A 202 18.17 15.35 -15.68
C ASN A 202 16.82 14.97 -16.30
N LEU A 203 15.70 15.45 -15.77
CA LEU A 203 14.38 15.26 -16.40
C LEU A 203 14.33 15.84 -17.82
N ALA A 204 14.83 17.07 -18.01
CA ALA A 204 14.80 17.74 -19.32
C ALA A 204 15.69 17.08 -20.38
N TYR A 205 16.87 16.56 -19.99
CA TYR A 205 17.86 16.04 -20.94
C TYR A 205 17.85 14.51 -21.08
N ARG A 206 17.46 13.80 -20.01
CA ARG A 206 17.56 12.32 -19.93
C ARG A 206 16.21 11.65 -19.73
N GLU A 207 15.15 12.43 -19.54
CA GLU A 207 13.79 11.92 -19.23
C GLU A 207 13.79 11.01 -17.99
N LEU A 208 14.76 11.19 -17.09
CA LEU A 208 14.96 10.36 -15.92
C LEU A 208 15.62 11.16 -14.80
N ALA A 209 15.05 11.09 -13.61
CA ALA A 209 15.66 11.53 -12.37
C ALA A 209 15.37 10.53 -11.25
N HIS A 210 16.15 10.61 -10.18
CA HIS A 210 16.05 9.70 -9.05
C HIS A 210 15.58 10.44 -7.80
N ALA A 211 14.81 9.76 -6.96
CA ALA A 211 14.53 10.18 -5.61
C ALA A 211 14.61 8.96 -4.70
N LEU A 212 15.18 9.12 -3.51
CA LEU A 212 15.20 8.07 -2.50
C LEU A 212 14.03 8.30 -1.55
N TYR A 213 13.12 7.34 -1.55
CA TYR A 213 12.01 7.29 -0.62
C TYR A 213 12.42 6.54 0.65
N VAL A 214 12.22 7.18 1.80
CA VAL A 214 12.42 6.58 3.12
C VAL A 214 11.10 6.66 3.88
N MET A 215 10.61 5.51 4.32
CA MET A 215 9.46 5.40 5.20
C MET A 215 9.82 4.49 6.36
N GLY A 216 9.24 4.76 7.52
CA GLY A 216 9.33 3.79 8.59
C GLY A 216 8.01 3.09 8.89
N TYR A 217 8.18 1.77 8.98
CA TYR A 217 7.25 0.80 9.54
C TYR A 217 5.78 1.04 9.15
N PRO A 218 5.43 0.95 7.85
CA PRO A 218 4.02 1.00 7.44
C PRO A 218 3.26 -0.16 8.08
N ILE A 219 2.01 0.06 8.51
CA ILE A 219 1.18 -0.96 9.20
C ILE A 219 1.20 -2.31 8.46
N ILE A 220 1.21 -2.27 7.12
CA ILE A 220 1.11 -3.46 6.25
C ILE A 220 2.43 -4.21 6.04
N LEU A 221 3.54 -3.77 6.62
CA LEU A 221 4.85 -4.38 6.36
C LEU A 221 4.84 -5.90 6.65
N PRO A 222 4.28 -6.39 7.78
CA PRO A 222 4.22 -7.82 8.05
C PRO A 222 3.41 -8.55 6.97
N SER A 223 2.18 -8.10 6.72
CA SER A 223 1.31 -8.75 5.73
C SER A 223 1.86 -8.72 4.31
N ALA A 224 2.56 -7.66 3.88
CA ALA A 224 3.18 -7.57 2.56
C ALA A 224 4.28 -8.62 2.39
N VAL A 225 5.14 -8.78 3.40
CA VAL A 225 6.22 -9.77 3.39
C VAL A 225 5.65 -11.19 3.42
N TYR A 226 4.60 -11.42 4.22
CA TYR A 226 3.98 -12.73 4.31
C TYR A 226 3.19 -13.09 3.05
N LEU A 227 2.49 -12.15 2.42
CA LEU A 227 1.83 -12.40 1.13
C LEU A 227 2.85 -12.72 0.04
N TYR A 228 3.96 -11.98 -0.03
CA TYR A 228 5.01 -12.28 -0.99
C TYR A 228 5.56 -13.71 -0.82
N ASN A 229 5.79 -14.15 0.40
CA ASN A 229 6.34 -15.48 0.64
C ASN A 229 5.30 -16.62 0.51
N THR A 230 4.00 -16.32 0.60
CA THR A 230 2.91 -17.32 0.51
C THR A 230 2.16 -17.34 -0.83
N ILE A 231 2.23 -16.28 -1.64
CA ILE A 231 1.59 -16.18 -2.98
C ILE A 231 2.58 -15.75 -4.08
N GLY A 232 3.73 -15.17 -3.74
CA GLY A 232 4.67 -14.62 -4.71
C GLY A 232 4.39 -13.17 -5.12
N GLU A 233 3.45 -12.49 -4.46
CA GLU A 233 3.14 -11.07 -4.68
C GLU A 233 2.74 -10.39 -3.36
N ALA A 234 3.07 -9.10 -3.21
CA ALA A 234 2.73 -8.29 -2.05
C ALA A 234 1.63 -7.26 -2.37
N GLN A 235 0.94 -6.79 -1.34
CA GLN A 235 0.21 -5.53 -1.38
C GLN A 235 1.20 -4.37 -1.31
N HIS A 236 1.09 -3.44 -2.25
CA HIS A 236 2.05 -2.36 -2.49
C HIS A 236 1.45 -0.98 -2.14
N HIS A 237 0.70 -0.82 -1.05
CA HIS A 237 -0.11 0.40 -0.84
C HIS A 237 0.70 1.70 -0.80
N SER A 238 1.79 1.74 -0.03
CA SER A 238 2.64 2.96 0.05
C SER A 238 3.35 3.26 -1.26
N SER A 239 3.93 2.24 -1.91
CA SER A 239 4.59 2.43 -3.20
C SER A 239 3.60 2.83 -4.30
N ARG A 240 2.38 2.29 -4.32
CA ARG A 240 1.33 2.73 -5.25
C ARG A 240 0.89 4.17 -5.01
N THR A 241 0.74 4.58 -3.75
CA THR A 241 0.41 5.98 -3.40
C THR A 241 1.45 6.94 -3.96
N ILE A 242 2.73 6.57 -3.88
CA ILE A 242 3.85 7.34 -4.43
C ILE A 242 3.88 7.31 -5.94
N GLU A 243 3.74 6.14 -6.55
CA GLU A 243 3.68 5.99 -8.00
C GLU A 243 2.58 6.87 -8.60
N GLU A 244 1.42 6.94 -7.95
CA GLU A 244 0.32 7.80 -8.38
C GLU A 244 0.66 9.28 -8.23
N LEU A 245 1.26 9.69 -7.11
CA LEU A 245 1.71 11.07 -6.90
C LEU A 245 2.67 11.53 -8.02
N PHE A 246 3.67 10.72 -8.37
CA PHE A 246 4.59 11.03 -9.46
C PHE A 246 3.94 10.92 -10.84
N ALA A 247 3.05 9.95 -11.06
CA ALA A 247 2.33 9.82 -12.33
C ALA A 247 1.47 11.04 -12.67
N ARG A 248 1.00 11.79 -11.66
CA ARG A 248 0.18 13.01 -11.86
C ARG A 248 1.00 14.22 -12.31
N VAL A 249 2.29 14.25 -12.00
CA VAL A 249 3.18 15.41 -12.26
C VAL A 249 4.09 15.20 -13.47
N GLY A 250 4.03 14.02 -14.11
CA GLY A 250 4.84 13.65 -15.27
C GLY A 250 6.32 13.47 -14.92
#